data_AF-A0A151WWZ6-F1
#
_entry.id   AF-A0A151WWZ6-F1
#
_cell.length_a   1.000
_cell.length_b   1.000
_cell.length_c   1.000
_cell.angle_alpha   90.00
_cell.angle_beta   90.00
_cell.angle_gamma   90.00
#
_symmetry.space_group_name_H-M   'P 1'
#
loop_
_entity.id
_entity.type
_entity.pdbx_description
1 polymer ?
#
loop_
_entity_poly.entity_id
_entity_poly.type
_entity_poly.pdbx_seq_one_letter_code
_entity_poly.pdbx_strand_id
1 'polypeptide(L)'
;MWVGFNHKIIQDNSAKQKISYLTPINASPTNPSVVYETMRRSQQIARECQQTYMQVTYDLAITKIAYQIQSVEKPNFDDLFIHMGVFHTMMSYFKALEKFIDVRINSYNGRKQFVS
;
A
#
# COMPACT_ATOMS: atom_id res chain seq x y z
N MET A 1 24.48 -15.05 3.57
CA MET A 1 25.80 -14.39 3.71
C MET A 1 26.45 -14.12 2.33
N TRP A 2 25.68 -13.67 1.33
CA TRP A 2 26.16 -13.37 -0.03
C TRP A 2 26.01 -11.86 -0.35
N VAL A 3 24.85 -11.30 0.00
CA VAL A 3 24.53 -9.87 -0.09
C VAL A 3 25.54 -8.95 0.63
N GLY A 4 26.06 -9.35 1.79
CA GLY A 4 27.04 -8.55 2.53
C GLY A 4 28.44 -8.51 1.89
N PHE A 5 28.86 -9.58 1.21
CA PHE A 5 30.12 -9.60 0.46
C PHE A 5 30.01 -8.78 -0.82
N ASN A 6 28.88 -8.91 -1.55
CA ASN A 6 28.60 -8.11 -2.75
C ASN A 6 28.56 -6.60 -2.48
N HIS A 7 28.03 -6.18 -1.32
CA HIS A 7 28.03 -4.77 -0.93
C HIS A 7 29.45 -4.16 -0.82
N LYS A 8 30.47 -4.97 -0.47
CA LYS A 8 31.85 -4.49 -0.33
C LYS A 8 32.59 -4.33 -1.65
N ILE A 9 32.16 -5.03 -2.70
CA ILE A 9 32.80 -5.01 -4.02
C ILE A 9 32.06 -4.14 -5.03
N ILE A 10 30.78 -3.82 -4.77
CA ILE A 10 29.98 -2.94 -5.61
C ILE A 10 30.24 -1.49 -5.19
N GLN A 11 30.65 -0.66 -6.14
CA GLN A 11 30.59 0.80 -5.98
C GLN A 11 29.19 1.27 -6.36
N ASP A 12 28.41 1.65 -5.34
CA ASP A 12 27.08 2.20 -5.53
C ASP A 12 27.16 3.71 -5.78
N ASN A 13 26.99 4.09 -7.05
CA ASN A 13 26.92 5.49 -7.48
C ASN A 13 25.47 6.02 -7.53
N SER A 14 24.50 5.26 -7.00
CA SER A 14 23.10 5.68 -6.97
C SER A 14 22.92 6.90 -6.06
N ALA A 15 21.88 7.68 -6.34
CA ALA A 15 21.50 8.77 -5.47
C ALA A 15 21.19 8.23 -4.05
N LYS A 16 21.79 8.84 -3.02
CA LYS A 16 21.54 8.45 -1.64
C LYS A 16 20.09 8.73 -1.26
N GLN A 17 19.37 7.70 -0.85
CA GLN A 17 18.03 7.84 -0.29
C GLN A 17 18.12 8.30 1.17
N LYS A 18 17.39 9.37 1.53
CA LYS A 18 17.20 9.79 2.92
C LYS A 18 15.88 9.23 3.42
N ILE A 19 15.95 8.45 4.49
CA ILE A 19 14.77 7.88 5.15
C ILE A 19 14.53 8.68 6.42
N SER A 20 13.28 9.07 6.68
CA SER A 20 12.89 9.82 7.87
C SER A 20 11.51 9.38 8.32
N TYR A 21 11.28 9.49 9.63
CA TYR A 21 10.00 9.17 10.24
C TYR A 21 9.31 10.45 10.66
N LEU A 22 8.01 10.54 10.39
CA LEU A 22 7.19 11.65 10.83
C LEU A 22 6.72 11.41 12.26
N THR A 23 6.49 12.50 13.00
CA THR A 23 5.87 12.43 14.32
C THR A 23 4.46 11.83 14.20
N PRO A 24 4.15 10.76 14.96
CA PRO A 24 2.82 10.15 14.94
C PRO A 24 1.73 11.14 15.36
N ILE A 25 0.55 11.02 14.76
CA ILE A 25 -0.65 11.74 15.21
C ILE A 25 -1.29 10.90 16.31
N ASN A 26 -1.41 11.45 17.51
CA ASN A 26 -1.96 10.73 18.67
C ASN A 26 -3.49 10.71 18.68
N ALA A 27 -4.09 10.07 17.66
CA ALA A 27 -5.52 9.92 17.50
C ALA A 27 -5.82 8.67 16.65
N SER A 28 -7.10 8.24 16.61
CA SER A 28 -7.49 7.06 15.82
C SER A 28 -7.14 7.26 14.34
N PRO A 29 -6.46 6.30 13.69
CA PRO A 29 -6.10 6.42 12.28
C PRO A 29 -7.30 6.36 11.34
N THR A 30 -8.45 5.86 11.80
CA THR A 30 -9.71 5.84 11.06
C THR A 30 -10.55 7.12 11.25
N ASN A 31 -10.08 8.08 12.05
CA ASN A 31 -10.73 9.38 12.15
C ASN A 31 -10.48 10.18 10.85
N PRO A 32 -11.52 10.63 10.12
CA PRO A 32 -11.35 11.39 8.88
C PRO A 32 -10.43 12.61 9.00
N SER A 33 -10.44 13.32 10.15
CA SER A 33 -9.57 14.47 10.38
C SER A 33 -8.09 14.07 10.44
N VAL A 34 -7.79 12.87 10.96
CA VAL A 34 -6.42 12.33 10.98
C VAL A 34 -6.00 11.96 9.57
N VAL A 35 -6.87 11.29 8.80
CA VAL A 35 -6.58 10.96 7.39
C VAL A 35 -6.32 12.23 6.57
N TYR A 36 -7.17 13.23 6.71
CA TYR A 36 -7.01 14.55 6.07
C TYR A 36 -5.66 15.20 6.39
N GLU A 37 -5.31 15.24 7.68
CA GLU A 37 -4.05 15.82 8.14
C GLU A 37 -2.85 15.05 7.57
N THR A 38 -2.91 13.71 7.50
CA THR A 38 -1.83 12.94 6.84
C THR A 38 -1.70 13.28 5.36
N MET A 39 -2.81 13.44 4.63
CA MET A 39 -2.79 13.85 3.22
C MET A 39 -2.17 15.25 3.05
N ARG A 40 -2.55 16.21 3.90
CA ARG A 40 -1.97 17.57 3.91
C ARG A 40 -0.47 17.55 4.18
N ARG A 41 -0.02 16.81 5.20
CA ARG A 41 1.41 16.64 5.50
C ARG A 41 2.16 16.03 4.32
N SER A 42 1.58 15.05 3.64
CA SER A 42 2.18 14.45 2.44
C SER A 42 2.38 15.45 1.31
N GLN A 43 1.43 16.35 1.05
CA GLN A 43 1.63 17.42 0.06
C GLN A 43 2.72 18.41 0.48
N GLN A 44 2.78 18.77 1.76
CA GLN A 44 3.83 19.64 2.27
C GLN A 44 5.21 19.01 2.06
N ILE A 45 5.35 17.73 2.39
CA ILE A 45 6.60 16.97 2.16
C ILE A 45 6.94 16.91 0.67
N ALA A 46 5.95 16.71 -0.20
CA ALA A 46 6.16 16.73 -1.64
C ALA A 46 6.81 18.05 -2.09
N ARG A 47 6.29 19.18 -1.59
CA ARG A 47 6.83 20.53 -1.88
C ARG A 47 8.24 20.72 -1.33
N GLU A 48 8.48 20.31 -0.09
CA GLU A 48 9.81 20.36 0.55
C GLU A 48 10.84 19.51 -0.20
N CYS A 49 10.42 18.37 -0.75
CA CYS A 49 11.24 17.48 -1.57
C CYS A 49 11.24 17.81 -3.07
N GLN A 50 10.61 18.93 -3.47
CA GLN A 50 10.49 19.37 -4.87
C GLN A 50 9.90 18.28 -5.80
N GLN A 51 8.97 17.48 -5.28
CA GLN A 51 8.24 16.47 -6.02
C GLN A 51 6.92 17.03 -6.54
N THR A 52 6.61 16.78 -7.81
CA THR A 52 5.32 17.17 -8.42
C THR A 52 4.15 16.34 -7.90
N TYR A 53 4.43 15.10 -7.51
CA TYR A 53 3.44 14.15 -7.02
C TYR A 53 3.99 13.40 -5.81
N MET A 54 3.10 12.95 -4.94
CA MET A 54 3.47 12.14 -3.78
C MET A 54 2.66 10.87 -3.72
N GLN A 55 3.33 9.76 -3.43
CA GLN A 55 2.68 8.47 -3.22
C GLN A 55 2.46 8.26 -1.72
N VAL A 56 1.23 7.94 -1.34
CA VAL A 56 0.85 7.61 0.03
C VAL A 56 0.28 6.22 0.07
N THR A 57 0.64 5.46 1.09
CA THR A 57 0.17 4.09 1.27
C THR A 57 -0.62 3.98 2.55
N TYR A 58 -1.84 3.48 2.46
CA TYR A 58 -2.73 3.29 3.60
C TYR A 58 -3.23 1.84 3.69
N ASP A 59 -3.69 1.45 4.87
CA ASP A 59 -4.50 0.23 4.99
C ASP A 59 -5.87 0.41 4.29
N LEU A 60 -6.62 -0.68 4.11
CA LEU A 60 -7.88 -0.65 3.38
C LEU A 60 -8.91 0.31 3.99
N ALA A 61 -9.01 0.37 5.32
CA ALA A 61 -10.01 1.17 6.01
C ALA A 61 -9.72 2.66 5.86
N ILE A 62 -8.45 3.05 5.97
CA ILE A 62 -7.98 4.42 5.80
C ILE A 62 -8.02 4.81 4.32
N THR A 63 -7.63 3.92 3.42
CA THR A 63 -7.64 4.16 1.96
C THR A 63 -9.03 4.58 1.49
N LYS A 64 -10.08 3.91 1.98
CA LYS A 64 -11.47 4.25 1.64
C LYS A 64 -11.81 5.68 2.04
N ILE A 65 -11.42 6.10 3.24
CA ILE A 65 -11.65 7.45 3.75
C ILE A 65 -10.84 8.47 2.93
N ALA A 66 -9.58 8.17 2.63
CA ALA A 66 -8.70 9.04 1.84
C ALA A 66 -9.25 9.29 0.43
N TYR A 67 -9.78 8.26 -0.25
CA TYR A 67 -10.44 8.42 -1.55
C TYR A 67 -11.71 9.25 -1.48
N GLN A 68 -12.51 9.12 -0.42
CA GLN A 68 -13.69 9.96 -0.22
C GLN A 68 -13.30 11.44 -0.07
N ILE A 69 -12.29 11.72 0.76
CA ILE A 69 -11.73 13.08 0.94
C ILE A 69 -11.22 13.62 -0.39
N GLN A 70 -10.38 12.85 -1.11
CA GLN A 70 -9.83 13.26 -2.41
C GLN A 70 -10.94 13.55 -3.43
N SER A 71 -12.02 12.78 -3.44
CA SER A 71 -13.15 12.98 -4.35
C SER A 71 -13.95 14.25 -4.03
N VAL A 72 -14.14 14.57 -2.74
CA VAL A 72 -14.91 15.74 -2.31
C VAL A 72 -14.10 17.03 -2.47
N GLU A 73 -12.80 16.98 -2.21
CA GLU A 73 -11.93 18.16 -2.23
C GLU A 73 -11.23 18.42 -3.56
N LYS A 74 -11.65 17.81 -4.66
CA LYS A 74 -11.02 18.08 -5.97
C LYS A 74 -11.01 19.58 -6.28
N PRO A 75 -9.87 20.13 -6.75
CA PRO A 75 -8.62 19.47 -7.16
C PRO A 75 -7.53 19.41 -6.07
N ASN A 76 -7.86 19.70 -4.80
CA ASN A 76 -6.87 19.97 -3.75
C ASN A 76 -5.87 18.83 -3.51
N PHE A 77 -6.23 17.57 -3.79
CA PHE A 77 -5.40 16.38 -3.55
C PHE A 77 -5.12 15.58 -4.82
N ASP A 78 -5.23 16.17 -6.01
CA ASP A 78 -4.98 15.48 -7.29
C ASP A 78 -3.49 15.15 -7.51
N ASP A 79 -2.60 15.76 -6.73
CA ASP A 79 -1.16 15.49 -6.70
C ASP A 79 -0.78 14.31 -5.78
N LEU A 80 -1.75 13.72 -5.07
CA LEU A 80 -1.55 12.54 -4.22
C LEU A 80 -2.03 11.25 -4.90
N PHE A 81 -1.13 10.28 -5.03
CA PHE A 81 -1.44 8.93 -5.48
C PHE A 81 -1.62 8.00 -4.29
N ILE A 82 -2.85 7.50 -4.09
CA ILE A 82 -3.22 6.66 -2.95
C ILE A 82 -3.08 5.18 -3.31
N HIS A 83 -2.14 4.49 -2.65
CA HIS A 83 -1.91 3.05 -2.78
C HIS A 83 -2.45 2.28 -1.58
N MET A 84 -2.95 1.07 -1.84
CA MET A 84 -3.24 0.12 -0.77
C MET A 84 -1.95 -0.56 -0.31
N GLY A 85 -1.80 -0.73 1.00
CA GLY A 85 -0.66 -1.44 1.58
C GLY A 85 -0.43 -2.81 0.93
N VAL A 86 0.83 -3.07 0.54
CA VAL A 86 1.25 -4.31 -0.16
C VAL A 86 0.82 -5.57 0.60
N PHE A 87 0.77 -5.51 1.93
CA PHE A 87 0.27 -6.59 2.77
C PHE A 87 -1.19 -6.97 2.47
N HIS A 88 -2.09 -5.98 2.37
CA HIS A 88 -3.50 -6.24 2.05
C HIS A 88 -3.67 -6.77 0.64
N THR A 89 -2.87 -6.27 -0.31
CA THR A 89 -2.84 -6.77 -1.69
C THR A 89 -2.42 -8.24 -1.73
N MET A 90 -1.34 -8.60 -1.00
CA MET A 90 -0.82 -9.96 -0.92
C MET A 90 -1.81 -10.91 -0.22
N MET A 91 -2.42 -10.49 0.88
CA MET A 91 -3.45 -11.28 1.59
C MET A 91 -4.70 -11.50 0.73
N SER A 92 -5.13 -10.49 -0.01
CA SER A 92 -6.28 -10.60 -0.93
C SER A 92 -5.97 -11.59 -2.07
N TYR A 93 -4.75 -11.55 -2.59
CA TYR A 93 -4.27 -12.51 -3.59
C TYR A 93 -4.25 -13.94 -3.06
N PHE A 94 -3.69 -14.17 -1.86
CA PHE A 94 -3.66 -15.51 -1.26
C PHE A 94 -5.07 -16.07 -1.00
N LYS A 95 -5.99 -15.23 -0.52
CA LYS A 95 -7.39 -15.63 -0.34
C LYS A 95 -8.07 -16.02 -1.65
N ALA A 96 -7.77 -15.32 -2.75
CA ALA A 96 -8.28 -15.66 -4.07
C ALA A 96 -7.73 -17.01 -4.58
N LEU A 97 -6.43 -17.25 -4.37
CA LEU A 97 -5.79 -18.53 -4.70
C LEU A 97 -6.40 -19.70 -3.92
N GLU A 98 -6.60 -19.54 -2.62
CA GLU A 98 -7.23 -20.55 -1.76
C GLU A 98 -8.60 -20.95 -2.32
N LYS A 99 -9.46 -19.97 -2.60
CA LYS A 99 -10.80 -20.21 -3.15
C LYS A 99 -10.76 -20.92 -4.50
N PHE A 100 -9.81 -20.56 -5.36
CA PHE A 100 -9.62 -21.21 -6.66
C PHE A 100 -9.24 -22.69 -6.51
N ILE A 101 -8.32 -23.00 -5.58
CA ILE A 101 -7.90 -24.37 -5.27
C ILE A 101 -9.07 -25.18 -4.70
N ASP A 102 -9.80 -24.63 -3.74
CA ASP A 102 -10.95 -25.30 -3.12
C ASP A 102 -12.03 -25.68 -4.15
N VAL A 103 -12.40 -24.75 -5.05
CA VAL A 103 -13.34 -25.03 -6.15
C VAL A 103 -12.82 -26.15 -7.07
N ARG A 104 -11.53 -26.17 -7.40
CA ARG A 104 -10.92 -27.21 -8.24
C ARG A 104 -10.92 -28.58 -7.55
N ILE A 105 -10.60 -28.64 -6.26
CA ILE A 105 -10.61 -29.88 -5.47
C ILE A 105 -12.03 -30.41 -5.33
N ASN A 106 -13.00 -29.55 -4.99
CA ASN A 106 -14.40 -29.95 -4.86
C ASN A 106 -14.99 -30.40 -6.21
N SER A 107 -14.63 -29.76 -7.34
CA SER A 107 -15.01 -30.22 -8.68
C SER A 107 -14.40 -31.58 -9.05
N TYR A 108 -13.19 -31.87 -8.59
CA TYR A 108 -12.53 -33.16 -8.81
C TYR A 108 -13.15 -34.28 -7.95
N ASN A 109 -13.40 -34.00 -6.67
CA ASN A 109 -14.02 -34.96 -5.75
C ASN A 109 -15.49 -35.24 -6.12
N GLY A 110 -16.24 -34.21 -6.53
CA GLY A 110 -17.59 -34.39 -7.05
C GLY A 110 -17.62 -35.28 -8.29
N ARG A 111 -16.68 -35.12 -9.22
CA ARG A 111 -16.57 -36.00 -10.39
C ARG A 111 -16.26 -37.45 -10.03
N LYS A 112 -15.46 -37.73 -9.00
CA LYS A 112 -15.17 -39.11 -8.57
C LYS A 112 -16.38 -39.84 -7.99
N GLN A 113 -17.31 -39.14 -7.34
CA GLN A 113 -18.51 -39.76 -6.77
C GLN A 113 -19.54 -40.23 -7.82
N PHE A 114 -19.48 -39.71 -9.05
CA PHE A 114 -20.36 -40.15 -10.15
C PHE A 114 -19.78 -41.30 -10.99
N VAL A 115 -18.58 -41.80 -10.68
CA VAL A 115 -17.93 -42.92 -11.42
C VAL A 115 -17.73 -44.17 -10.54
N SER A 116 -18.41 -44.24 -9.40
CA SER A 116 -18.50 -45.40 -8.50
C SER A 116 -19.93 -45.89 -8.41
#